data_AF-A0A8W8NYY7-F1
#
_entry.id   AF-A0A8W8NYY7-F1
#
_cell.length_a   1.000
_cell.length_b   1.000
_cell.length_c   1.000
_cell.angle_alpha   90.00
_cell.angle_beta   90.00
_cell.angle_gamma   90.00
#
_symmetry.space_group_name_H-M   'P 1'
#
loop_
_entity.id
_entity.type
_entity.pdbx_description
1 polymer ?
#
loop_
_entity_poly.entity_id
_entity_poly.type
_entity_poly.pdbx_seq_one_letter_code
_entity_poly.pdbx_strand_id
1 'polypeptide(L)'
;MLDGNISQEALGKNGLSPGYFNMKFSNKMDDDRVKKIEKTSLPETKRRRLFLKQERANQKDASEVSEGSTYQSEIGLGAEADIESIPDPVSKPKFGAVQKLKNTRPLFIIFDLETIGLNKLSPRMFKFIP
;
A
#
# COMPACT_ATOMS: atom_id res chain seq x y z
N MET A 1 -9.47 35.39 27.33
CA MET A 1 -8.10 35.93 27.17
C MET A 1 -7.13 34.91 27.74
N LEU A 2 -6.83 33.87 26.98
CA LEU A 2 -5.73 32.92 27.19
C LEU A 2 -5.25 32.55 25.76
N ASP A 3 -4.01 32.07 25.61
CA ASP A 3 -3.42 31.53 24.36
C ASP A 3 -2.35 32.38 23.64
N GLY A 4 -1.68 33.30 24.34
CA GLY A 4 -0.50 34.00 23.81
C GLY A 4 0.85 33.29 24.06
N ASN A 5 0.94 32.44 25.10
CA ASN A 5 2.24 32.03 25.66
C ASN A 5 2.75 30.65 25.21
N ILE A 6 1.86 29.74 24.78
CA ILE A 6 2.22 28.33 24.53
C ILE A 6 3.12 28.19 23.29
N SER A 7 2.83 28.93 22.22
CA SER A 7 3.57 28.83 20.96
C SER A 7 4.96 29.50 21.02
N GLN A 8 5.13 30.54 21.85
CA GLN A 8 6.44 31.20 22.02
C GLN A 8 7.43 30.32 22.80
N GLU A 9 6.97 29.69 23.88
CA GLU A 9 7.81 28.76 24.67
C GLU A 9 8.20 27.50 23.86
N ALA A 10 7.28 26.97 23.04
CA ALA A 10 7.55 25.81 22.20
C ALA A 10 8.58 26.10 21.09
N LEU A 11 8.55 27.30 20.49
CA LEU A 11 9.54 27.73 19.51
C LEU A 11 10.91 27.93 20.15
N GLY A 12 10.97 28.55 21.34
CA GLY A 12 12.21 28.72 22.10
C GLY A 12 12.89 27.40 22.46
N LYS A 13 12.12 26.38 22.84
CA LYS A 13 12.63 25.01 23.09
C LYS A 13 13.21 24.34 21.84
N ASN A 14 12.71 24.71 20.66
CA ASN A 14 13.17 24.19 19.38
C ASN A 14 14.27 25.05 18.74
N GLY A 15 14.80 26.05 19.46
CA GLY A 15 15.84 26.96 18.96
C GLY A 15 15.36 27.92 17.87
N LEU A 16 14.04 28.09 17.74
CA LEU A 16 13.44 28.96 16.73
C LEU A 16 13.04 30.30 17.34
N SER A 17 13.41 31.38 16.67
CA SER A 17 12.96 32.73 17.05
C SER A 17 11.45 32.85 16.86
N PRO A 18 10.70 33.50 17.78
CA PRO A 18 9.26 33.74 17.66
C PRO A 18 8.94 34.86 16.67
N GLY A 19 9.65 34.90 15.54
CA GLY A 19 9.37 35.81 14.46
C GLY A 19 7.98 35.59 13.87
N TYR A 20 7.42 36.64 13.27
CA TYR A 20 6.07 36.66 12.70
C TYR A 20 5.76 35.42 11.84
N PHE A 21 6.68 35.01 10.98
CA PHE A 21 6.50 33.85 10.09
C PHE A 21 6.45 32.51 10.84
N ASN A 22 7.29 32.33 11.87
CA ASN A 22 7.32 31.12 12.68
C ASN A 22 6.07 31.01 13.55
N MET A 23 5.60 32.13 14.10
CA MET A 23 4.32 32.17 14.82
C MET A 23 3.14 31.86 13.89
N LYS A 24 3.07 32.48 12.71
CA LYS A 24 2.01 32.22 11.73
C LYS A 24 1.98 30.75 11.31
N PHE A 25 3.14 30.14 11.08
CA PHE A 25 3.25 28.73 10.74
C PHE A 25 2.81 27.84 11.91
N SER A 26 3.26 28.12 13.13
CA SER A 26 2.90 27.34 14.32
C SER A 26 1.39 27.33 14.54
N ASN A 27 0.74 28.50 14.47
CA ASN A 27 -0.71 28.62 14.61
C ASN A 27 -1.46 27.82 13.54
N LYS A 28 -1.00 27.86 12.28
CA LYS A 28 -1.57 27.04 11.21
C LYS A 28 -1.46 25.54 11.51
N MET A 29 -0.30 25.10 12.00
CA MET A 29 -0.07 23.69 12.34
C MET A 29 -0.92 23.25 13.54
N ASP A 30 -1.15 24.14 14.49
CA ASP A 30 -2.02 23.91 15.64
C ASP A 30 -3.48 23.80 15.22
N ASP A 31 -3.97 24.71 14.37
CA ASP A 31 -5.31 24.64 13.77
C ASP A 31 -5.52 23.33 13.00
N ASP A 32 -4.53 22.92 12.20
CA ASP A 32 -4.59 21.66 11.44
C ASP A 32 -4.60 20.45 12.39
N ARG A 33 -3.92 20.51 13.53
CA ARG A 33 -3.92 19.45 14.54
C ARG A 33 -5.29 19.33 15.20
N VAL A 34 -5.90 20.45 15.59
CA VAL A 34 -7.25 20.48 16.18
C VAL A 34 -8.26 19.89 15.19
N LYS A 35 -8.25 20.36 13.94
CA LYS A 35 -9.12 19.82 12.87
C LYS A 35 -8.94 18.32 12.64
N LYS A 36 -7.71 17.82 12.73
CA LYS A 36 -7.44 16.37 12.63
C LYS A 36 -8.04 15.61 13.80
N ILE A 37 -7.86 16.10 15.03
CA ILE A 37 -8.42 15.47 16.23
C ILE A 37 -9.95 15.42 16.12
N GLU A 38 -10.60 16.53 15.79
CA GLU A 38 -12.04 16.61 15.59
C GLU A 38 -12.52 15.58 14.56
N LYS A 39 -11.91 15.54 13.38
CA LYS A 39 -12.22 14.55 12.34
C LYS A 39 -12.04 13.11 12.81
N THR A 40 -10.97 12.82 13.57
CA THR A 40 -10.73 11.46 14.09
C THR A 40 -11.71 11.04 15.19
N SER A 41 -12.29 12.01 15.91
CA SER A 41 -13.30 11.74 16.93
C SER A 41 -14.67 11.40 16.33
N LEU A 42 -14.91 11.74 15.06
CA LEU A 42 -16.17 11.46 14.38
C LEU A 42 -16.40 9.93 14.24
N PRO A 43 -17.62 9.45 14.54
CA PRO A 43 -17.98 8.03 14.40
C PRO A 43 -17.77 7.49 12.98
N GLU A 44 -18.00 8.32 11.96
CA GLU A 44 -17.81 7.97 10.55
C GLU A 44 -16.36 7.62 10.23
N THR A 45 -15.40 8.39 10.76
CA THR A 45 -13.97 8.13 10.60
C THR A 45 -13.57 6.81 11.24
N LYS A 46 -14.13 6.48 12.41
CA LYS A 46 -13.92 5.17 13.05
C LYS A 46 -14.48 4.04 12.19
N ARG A 47 -15.70 4.19 11.65
CA ARG A 47 -16.32 3.20 10.75
C ARG A 47 -15.48 2.97 9.51
N ARG A 48 -15.07 4.04 8.82
CA ARG A 48 -14.20 3.95 7.63
C ARG A 48 -12.87 3.29 7.95
N ARG A 49 -12.25 3.62 9.09
CA ARG A 49 -11.01 2.98 9.55
C ARG A 49 -11.17 1.48 9.76
N LEU A 50 -12.27 1.04 10.39
CA LEU A 50 -12.56 -0.38 10.59
C LEU A 50 -12.77 -1.10 9.26
N PHE A 51 -13.54 -0.52 8.36
CA PHE A 51 -13.75 -1.04 7.01
C PHE A 51 -12.42 -1.25 6.28
N LEU A 52 -11.57 -0.22 6.22
CA LEU A 52 -10.25 -0.30 5.56
C LEU A 52 -9.28 -1.26 6.26
N LYS A 53 -9.45 -1.48 7.58
CA LYS A 53 -8.66 -2.49 8.31
C LYS A 53 -9.09 -3.90 7.89
N GLN A 54 -10.40 -4.14 7.79
CA GLN A 54 -10.94 -5.42 7.36
C GLN A 54 -10.58 -5.71 5.90
N GLU A 55 -10.69 -4.73 5.01
CA GLU A 55 -10.31 -4.88 3.60
C GLU A 55 -8.83 -5.29 3.46
N ARG A 56 -7.92 -4.65 4.20
CA ARG A 56 -6.51 -5.02 4.22
C ARG A 56 -6.26 -6.42 4.80
N ALA A 57 -7.00 -6.82 5.83
CA ALA A 57 -6.90 -8.17 6.38
C ALA A 57 -7.34 -9.19 5.34
N ASN A 58 -8.49 -8.98 4.69
CA ASN A 58 -8.99 -9.87 3.64
C ASN A 58 -8.02 -9.98 2.46
N GLN A 59 -7.42 -8.87 2.02
CA GLN A 59 -6.42 -8.88 0.96
C GLN A 59 -5.17 -9.67 1.38
N LYS A 60 -4.70 -9.48 2.62
CA LYS A 60 -3.57 -10.23 3.15
C LYS A 60 -3.87 -11.73 3.18
N ASP A 61 -5.04 -12.12 3.70
CA ASP A 61 -5.45 -13.52 3.79
C ASP A 61 -5.57 -14.15 2.39
N ALA A 62 -6.13 -13.42 1.42
CA ALA A 62 -6.23 -13.89 0.04
C ALA A 62 -4.85 -14.05 -0.62
N SER A 63 -3.94 -13.10 -0.41
CA SER A 63 -2.56 -13.19 -0.88
C SER A 63 -1.82 -14.36 -0.24
N GLU A 64 -2.00 -14.61 1.06
CA GLU A 64 -1.38 -15.73 1.78
C GLU A 64 -1.90 -17.09 1.31
N VAL A 65 -3.21 -17.21 1.03
CA VAL A 65 -3.78 -18.43 0.44
C VAL A 65 -3.25 -18.67 -0.98
N SER A 66 -3.08 -17.60 -1.76
CA SER A 66 -2.63 -17.64 -3.15
C SER A 66 -1.13 -17.96 -3.29
N GLU A 67 -0.30 -17.29 -2.50
CA GLU A 67 1.16 -17.26 -2.66
C GLU A 67 1.90 -18.07 -1.58
N GLY A 68 1.18 -18.53 -0.55
CA GLY A 68 1.77 -19.04 0.68
C GLY A 68 2.16 -17.91 1.64
N SER A 69 2.54 -18.27 2.87
CA SER A 69 3.03 -17.32 3.86
C SER A 69 4.36 -16.70 3.40
N THR A 70 4.33 -15.44 2.98
CA THR A 70 5.48 -14.80 2.30
C THR A 70 6.68 -14.56 3.23
N TYR A 71 6.53 -14.65 4.56
CA TYR A 71 7.63 -14.49 5.52
C TYR A 71 7.38 -15.31 6.80
N GLN A 72 8.16 -16.36 7.03
CA GLN A 72 8.49 -16.79 8.39
C GLN A 72 9.62 -15.89 8.92
N SER A 73 9.46 -15.32 10.12
CA SER A 73 10.50 -14.50 10.75
C SER A 73 11.72 -15.29 11.23
N GLU A 74 11.74 -16.61 11.01
CA GLU A 74 12.72 -17.55 11.56
C GLU A 74 13.34 -18.46 10.48
N ILE A 75 13.45 -17.99 9.24
CA ILE A 75 14.22 -18.72 8.21
C ILE A 75 15.70 -18.63 8.59
N GLY A 76 16.19 -19.60 9.36
CA GLY A 76 17.63 -19.79 9.62
C GLY A 76 18.05 -20.14 11.04
N LEU A 77 17.15 -20.33 12.01
CA LEU A 77 17.51 -20.77 13.37
C LEU A 77 17.11 -22.22 13.69
N GLY A 78 16.56 -22.95 12.71
CA GLY A 78 16.41 -24.39 12.79
C GLY A 78 17.74 -25.08 12.51
N ALA A 79 18.03 -26.16 13.22
CA ALA A 79 19.21 -27.02 13.05
C ALA A 79 19.18 -27.82 11.72
N GLU A 80 18.81 -27.17 10.62
CA GLU A 80 18.98 -27.71 9.28
C GLU A 80 20.47 -27.62 8.93
N ALA A 81 21.04 -28.75 8.50
CA ALA A 81 22.44 -28.82 8.13
C ALA A 81 22.74 -27.82 7.00
N ASP A 82 23.91 -27.19 7.06
CA ASP A 82 24.41 -26.35 5.99
C ASP A 82 24.35 -27.12 4.66
N ILE A 83 23.81 -26.47 3.63
CA ILE A 83 23.74 -27.05 2.29
C ILE A 83 25.17 -27.02 1.73
N GLU A 84 25.89 -28.15 1.83
CA GLU A 84 27.28 -28.28 1.35
C GLU A 84 27.44 -28.05 -0.16
N SER A 85 26.38 -28.28 -0.94
CA SER A 85 26.37 -28.11 -2.39
C SER A 85 25.00 -27.66 -2.90
N ILE A 86 25.00 -26.64 -3.76
CA ILE A 86 23.80 -26.20 -4.48
C ILE A 86 23.30 -27.38 -5.35
N PRO A 87 22.02 -27.77 -5.29
CA PRO A 87 21.48 -28.80 -6.17
C PRO A 87 21.54 -28.35 -7.63
N ASP A 88 21.73 -29.30 -8.54
CA ASP A 88 21.77 -29.00 -9.97
C ASP A 88 20.51 -28.26 -10.43
N PRO A 89 20.65 -27.30 -11.35
CA PRO A 89 19.52 -26.52 -11.83
C PRO A 89 18.47 -27.44 -12.45
N VAL A 90 17.25 -27.37 -11.91
CA VAL A 90 16.10 -28.09 -12.46
C VAL A 90 15.94 -27.66 -13.92
N SER A 91 15.88 -28.62 -14.84
CA SER A 91 15.74 -28.35 -16.25
C SER A 91 14.48 -27.52 -16.48
N LYS A 92 14.61 -26.35 -17.12
CA LYS A 92 13.47 -25.49 -17.45
C LYS A 92 12.41 -26.32 -18.20
N PRO A 93 11.13 -26.27 -17.81
CA PRO A 93 10.08 -26.93 -18.57
C PRO A 93 10.11 -26.39 -20.00
N LYS A 94 10.31 -27.28 -20.97
CA LYS A 94 10.25 -26.94 -22.39
C LYS A 94 8.78 -26.92 -22.78
N PHE A 95 8.22 -25.73 -22.95
CA PHE A 95 6.91 -25.59 -23.57
C PHE A 95 7.03 -26.04 -25.04
N GLY A 96 6.31 -27.09 -25.40
CA GLY A 96 6.13 -27.44 -26.80
C GLY A 96 5.36 -26.32 -27.50
N ALA A 97 5.79 -25.95 -28.71
CA ALA A 97 5.02 -25.04 -29.53
C ALA A 97 3.60 -25.61 -29.69
N VAL A 98 2.59 -24.83 -29.30
CA VAL A 98 1.18 -25.21 -29.49
C VAL A 98 0.92 -25.25 -30.98
N GLN A 99 1.01 -26.43 -31.58
CA GLN A 99 0.77 -26.60 -33.01
C GLN A 99 -0.72 -26.39 -33.27
N LYS A 100 -1.02 -25.20 -33.82
CA LYS A 100 -2.32 -24.81 -34.39
C LYS A 100 -3.49 -25.15 -33.47
N LEU A 101 -3.90 -24.18 -32.67
CA LEU A 101 -5.24 -24.16 -32.08
C LEU A 101 -6.27 -24.30 -33.22
N LYS A 102 -6.71 -25.53 -33.50
CA LYS A 102 -7.74 -25.80 -34.51
C LYS A 102 -9.04 -25.22 -33.96
N ASN A 103 -9.60 -24.24 -34.67
CA ASN A 103 -10.83 -23.50 -34.31
C ASN A 103 -10.74 -22.53 -33.13
N THR A 104 -9.76 -21.63 -33.12
CA THR A 104 -9.93 -20.39 -32.34
C THR A 104 -10.88 -19.45 -33.06
N ARG A 105 -12.16 -19.47 -32.69
CA ARG A 105 -12.94 -18.24 -32.76
C ARG A 105 -12.21 -17.19 -31.92
N PRO A 106 -12.04 -15.94 -32.39
CA PRO A 106 -11.41 -14.91 -31.57
C PRO A 106 -12.20 -14.78 -30.27
N LEU A 107 -11.57 -15.13 -29.15
CA LEU A 107 -12.17 -14.97 -27.83
C LEU A 107 -11.96 -13.51 -27.42
N PHE A 108 -13.00 -12.70 -27.54
CA PHE A 108 -12.97 -11.33 -27.04
C PHE A 108 -13.14 -11.37 -25.53
N ILE A 109 -12.03 -11.21 -24.82
CA ILE A 109 -12.04 -11.05 -23.37
C ILE A 109 -12.21 -9.56 -23.09
N ILE A 110 -13.38 -9.17 -22.62
CA ILE A 110 -13.67 -7.82 -22.15
C ILE A 110 -13.67 -7.91 -20.62
N PHE A 111 -12.77 -7.17 -19.98
CA PHE A 111 -12.76 -7.04 -18.53
C PHE A 111 -12.57 -5.56 -18.19
N ASP A 112 -13.32 -5.11 -17.19
CA ASP A 112 -13.26 -3.75 -16.67
C ASP A 112 -12.41 -3.74 -15.40
N LEU A 113 -11.49 -2.78 -15.30
CA LEU A 113 -10.60 -2.65 -14.16
C LEU A 113 -10.98 -1.40 -13.37
N GLU A 114 -11.83 -1.60 -12.37
CA GLU A 114 -12.14 -0.53 -11.41
C GLU A 114 -10.92 -0.30 -10.51
N THR A 115 -10.40 0.92 -10.53
CA THR A 115 -9.25 1.33 -9.70
C THR A 115 -9.64 2.53 -8.84
N ILE A 116 -9.06 2.61 -7.63
CA ILE A 116 -9.33 3.71 -6.69
C ILE A 116 -8.54 4.95 -7.13
N GLY A 117 -9.00 5.63 -8.18
CA GLY A 117 -8.46 6.94 -8.59
C GLY A 117 -8.45 7.18 -10.10
N LEU A 118 -9.41 7.98 -10.57
CA LEU A 118 -9.53 8.45 -11.95
C LEU A 118 -8.40 9.43 -12.32
N ASN A 119 -7.31 8.92 -12.89
CA ASN A 119 -6.53 9.67 -13.87
C ASN A 119 -6.74 9.01 -15.24
N LYS A 120 -7.67 9.59 -15.99
CA LYS A 120 -8.11 9.23 -17.35
C LYS A 120 -7.01 8.57 -18.17
N LEU A 121 -7.09 7.26 -18.38
CA LEU A 121 -6.45 6.61 -19.50
C LEU A 121 -7.51 5.76 -20.19
N SER A 122 -7.80 6.16 -21.43
CA SER A 122 -8.68 5.48 -22.39
C SER A 122 -8.59 3.96 -22.29
N PRO A 123 -9.69 3.22 -22.55
CA PRO A 123 -9.67 1.76 -22.61
C PRO A 123 -8.54 1.31 -23.53
N ARG A 124 -7.49 0.71 -22.95
CA ARG A 124 -6.35 0.21 -23.70
C ARG A 124 -6.77 -1.12 -24.30
N MET A 125 -7.16 -1.06 -25.57
CA MET A 125 -7.48 -2.25 -26.34
C MET A 125 -6.16 -2.96 -26.70
N PHE A 126 -5.77 -3.95 -25.89
CA PHE A 126 -4.58 -4.74 -26.17
C PHE A 126 -4.93 -5.81 -27.21
N LYS A 127 -4.35 -5.69 -28.41
CA LYS A 127 -4.37 -6.78 -29.39
C LYS A 127 -3.30 -7.79 -28.99
N PHE A 128 -3.72 -8.97 -28.56
CA PHE A 128 -2.83 -10.12 -28.45
C PHE A 128 -2.60 -10.65 -29.88
N ILE A 129 -1.37 -10.51 -30.38
CA ILE A 129 -0.94 -11.15 -31.62
C ILE A 129 -0.36 -12.52 -31.21
N PRO A 130 -0.86 -13.63 -31.79
CA PRO A 130 -0.47 -14.98 -31.40
C PRO A 130 0.99 -15.31 -31.72
#